data_AF-A0AAX4A0C4-F1
#
_entry.id   AF-A0AAX4A0C4-F1
#
_cell.length_a   1.000
_cell.length_b   1.000
_cell.length_c   1.000
_cell.angle_alpha   90.00
_cell.angle_beta   90.00
_cell.angle_gamma   90.00
#
_symmetry.space_group_name_H-M   'P 1'
#
loop_
_entity.id
_entity.type
_entity.pdbx_description
1 polymer ?
#
loop_
_entity_poly.entity_id
_entity_poly.type
_entity_poly.pdbx_seq_one_letter_code
_entity_poly.pdbx_strand_id
1 'polypeptide(L)'
;MSRRSTSRGLFGALATATVFATVTAVGSLSASIAGAAPAAEIPFGGWDSCPIDNPETSTCMDVTVTGGNMKIGKLSVGIPAGAMRIAGGVAYRENPEAEFGFDQVFIPPNDNSRGIYAEPIDIPGGALGIDLPFNNLFGLNKASATVESTSALPTVDAFQLGVTLPVKLKIANPLLGGKCYLGSDSNPVQLNLDVTEYGVLEEVPGFPDTAVVRNTGHTGQPFAVPTASGCGPFGVLNPIVNWRAGLPSSTTSNSLATTSDVYNIGADSLRPQPAGSPEPAAVAAERSAN
;
A
#
# COMPACT_ATOMS: atom_id res chain seq x y z
N MET A 1 68.48 5.75 -29.80
CA MET A 1 69.41 4.69 -30.25
C MET A 1 68.86 3.37 -29.71
N SER A 2 67.88 2.73 -30.35
CA SER A 2 67.95 1.78 -31.49
C SER A 2 69.04 0.72 -31.37
N ARG A 3 68.61 -0.55 -31.59
CA ARG A 3 69.32 -1.84 -31.77
C ARG A 3 69.32 -2.72 -30.51
N ARG A 4 69.05 -4.03 -30.57
CA ARG A 4 68.88 -4.96 -31.70
C ARG A 4 68.24 -6.28 -31.22
N SER A 5 67.38 -6.83 -32.10
CA SER A 5 67.09 -8.25 -32.33
C SER A 5 68.33 -9.16 -32.17
N THR A 6 68.22 -10.42 -31.74
CA THR A 6 68.10 -11.62 -32.61
C THR A 6 68.05 -12.93 -31.81
N SER A 7 67.28 -13.87 -32.34
CA SER A 7 67.12 -15.28 -32.00
C SER A 7 68.30 -16.18 -32.38
N ARG A 8 68.38 -17.35 -31.73
CA ARG A 8 69.04 -18.63 -32.13
C ARG A 8 68.64 -19.66 -31.04
N GLY A 9 68.22 -20.89 -31.29
CA GLY A 9 68.29 -21.76 -32.46
C GLY A 9 68.66 -23.17 -31.98
N LEU A 10 67.70 -24.08 -32.04
CA LEU A 10 67.73 -25.56 -32.16
C LEU A 10 68.91 -26.39 -31.60
N PHE A 11 68.56 -27.43 -30.84
CA PHE A 11 69.04 -28.81 -31.08
C PHE A 11 67.88 -29.79 -30.80
N GLY A 12 67.66 -30.73 -31.72
CA GLY A 12 66.73 -31.85 -31.55
C GLY A 12 67.45 -33.20 -31.55
N ALA A 13 66.76 -34.25 -31.09
CA ALA A 13 66.80 -35.61 -31.64
C ALA A 13 65.82 -36.56 -30.91
N LEU A 14 64.93 -37.14 -31.72
CA LEU A 14 64.39 -38.53 -31.78
C LEU A 14 64.31 -39.37 -30.47
N ALA A 15 63.13 -39.72 -29.97
CA ALA A 15 62.15 -40.73 -30.45
C ALA A 15 62.32 -42.12 -29.81
N THR A 16 61.41 -42.47 -28.89
CA THR A 16 60.95 -43.83 -28.65
C THR A 16 59.46 -43.79 -28.32
N ALA A 17 58.67 -44.48 -29.15
CA ALA A 17 57.24 -44.64 -28.99
C ALA A 17 56.96 -45.72 -27.95
N THR A 18 56.26 -45.37 -26.87
CA THR A 18 55.54 -46.30 -26.01
C THR A 18 54.08 -45.89 -25.98
N VAL A 19 53.24 -46.70 -26.61
CA VAL A 19 51.79 -46.62 -26.54
C VAL A 19 51.38 -46.97 -25.11
N PHE A 20 50.94 -45.99 -24.34
CA PHE A 20 50.14 -46.21 -23.13
C PHE A 20 48.88 -45.35 -23.19
N ALA A 21 47.78 -46.04 -22.93
CA ALA A 21 46.42 -45.56 -23.00
C ALA A 21 46.11 -44.52 -21.91
N THR A 22 45.19 -43.60 -22.27
CA THR A 22 44.16 -43.00 -21.40
C THR A 22 44.62 -42.24 -20.14
N VAL A 23 44.42 -40.92 -20.12
CA VAL A 23 43.25 -40.22 -19.54
C VAL A 23 43.49 -38.72 -19.77
N THR A 24 42.70 -38.11 -20.66
CA THR A 24 42.57 -36.65 -20.77
C THR A 24 41.79 -36.14 -19.57
N ALA A 25 42.49 -35.65 -18.54
CA ALA A 25 41.88 -34.79 -17.54
C ALA A 25 41.66 -33.40 -18.17
N VAL A 26 40.56 -33.26 -18.92
CA VAL A 26 40.02 -31.94 -19.25
C VAL A 26 39.49 -31.37 -17.94
N GLY A 27 40.27 -30.49 -17.31
CA GLY A 27 39.81 -29.70 -16.17
C GLY A 27 38.71 -28.76 -16.64
N SER A 28 37.47 -29.24 -16.65
CA SER A 28 36.29 -28.39 -16.74
C SER A 28 36.23 -27.55 -15.49
N LEU A 29 36.56 -26.26 -15.62
CA LEU A 29 36.11 -25.24 -14.67
C LEU A 29 34.58 -25.25 -14.71
N SER A 30 33.96 -26.02 -13.83
CA SER A 30 32.55 -25.89 -13.53
C SER A 30 32.37 -24.53 -12.87
N ALA A 31 32.04 -23.51 -13.66
CA ALA A 31 31.39 -22.32 -13.13
C ALA A 31 30.07 -22.80 -12.55
N SER A 32 30.04 -23.01 -11.23
CA SER A 32 28.80 -23.14 -10.49
C SER A 32 28.01 -21.87 -10.74
N ILE A 33 26.99 -21.97 -11.61
CA ILE A 33 25.86 -21.07 -11.57
C ILE A 33 25.28 -21.19 -10.17
N ALA A 34 25.70 -20.28 -9.28
CA ALA A 34 25.04 -20.09 -8.01
C ALA A 34 23.60 -19.68 -8.36
N GLY A 35 22.67 -20.63 -8.28
CA GLY A 35 21.26 -20.30 -8.33
C GLY A 35 21.00 -19.29 -7.22
N ALA A 36 20.35 -18.18 -7.56
CA ALA A 36 19.86 -17.26 -6.55
C ALA A 36 19.07 -18.06 -5.52
N ALA A 37 19.43 -17.94 -4.23
CA ALA A 37 18.60 -18.50 -3.18
C ALA A 37 17.18 -17.93 -3.34
N PRO A 38 16.13 -18.73 -3.17
CA PRO A 38 14.77 -18.18 -3.18
C PRO A 38 14.71 -17.06 -2.15
N ALA A 39 14.26 -15.87 -2.58
CA ALA A 39 13.94 -14.81 -1.64
C ALA A 39 12.97 -15.40 -0.60
N ALA A 40 13.22 -15.14 0.69
CA ALA A 40 12.28 -15.54 1.72
C ALA A 40 10.89 -15.01 1.35
N GLU A 41 9.88 -15.87 1.43
CA GLU A 41 8.50 -15.48 1.14
C GLU A 41 8.02 -14.59 2.29
N ILE A 42 7.68 -13.33 1.98
CA ILE A 42 7.16 -12.40 2.98
C ILE A 42 5.80 -12.95 3.47
N PRO A 43 5.63 -13.25 4.77
CA PRO A 43 4.49 -14.03 5.25
C PRO A 43 3.16 -13.24 5.30
N PHE A 44 3.15 -12.01 4.80
CA PHE A 44 1.99 -11.13 4.74
C PHE A 44 1.99 -10.37 3.40
N GLY A 45 0.79 -10.15 2.87
CA GLY A 45 0.57 -9.60 1.52
C GLY A 45 0.37 -8.08 1.48
N GLY A 46 0.11 -7.58 0.26
CA GLY A 46 -0.31 -6.19 0.02
C GLY A 46 0.66 -5.33 -0.79
N TRP A 47 1.89 -5.84 -0.97
CA TRP A 47 3.04 -5.12 -1.53
C TRP A 47 2.98 -4.81 -3.03
N ASP A 48 2.05 -5.41 -3.76
CA ASP A 48 1.82 -5.12 -5.19
C ASP A 48 1.46 -3.65 -5.45
N SER A 49 0.98 -2.96 -4.41
CA SER A 49 0.63 -1.55 -4.45
C SER A 49 1.84 -0.64 -4.20
N CYS A 50 3.00 -1.20 -3.82
CA CYS A 50 4.17 -0.39 -3.55
C CYS A 50 4.88 0.01 -4.85
N PRO A 51 5.08 1.32 -5.09
CA PRO A 51 5.78 1.82 -6.28
C PRO A 51 7.31 1.66 -6.13
N ILE A 52 7.81 0.42 -6.07
CA ILE A 52 9.24 0.12 -5.85
C ILE A 52 10.15 0.53 -7.01
N ASP A 53 9.57 0.69 -8.21
CA ASP A 53 10.24 1.23 -9.40
C ASP A 53 10.57 2.72 -9.24
N ASN A 54 9.87 3.43 -8.35
CA ASN A 54 10.26 4.78 -7.96
C ASN A 54 11.45 4.69 -6.98
N PRO A 55 12.63 5.20 -7.34
CA PRO A 55 13.81 5.14 -6.47
C PRO A 55 13.68 5.98 -5.21
N GLU A 56 12.76 6.96 -5.16
CA GLU A 56 12.50 7.74 -3.94
C GLU A 56 11.72 6.95 -2.88
N THR A 57 11.05 5.85 -3.27
CA THR A 57 10.31 5.00 -2.34
C THR A 57 11.28 4.39 -1.33
N SER A 58 11.18 4.81 -0.07
CA SER A 58 12.05 4.39 1.02
C SER A 58 11.44 3.23 1.79
N THR A 59 10.15 3.33 2.13
CA THR A 59 9.36 2.25 2.73
C THR A 59 8.04 2.06 1.99
N CYS A 60 7.48 0.87 2.07
CA CYS A 60 6.16 0.53 1.59
C CYS A 60 5.22 0.36 2.79
N MET A 61 4.06 0.99 2.73
CA MET A 61 3.02 0.88 3.76
C MET A 61 1.79 0.17 3.20
N ASP A 62 1.15 -0.65 4.03
CA ASP A 62 -0.19 -1.19 3.84
C ASP A 62 -0.95 -1.08 5.16
N VAL A 63 -2.08 -0.38 5.14
CA VAL A 63 -2.97 -0.23 6.28
C VAL A 63 -4.31 -0.83 5.88
N THR A 64 -4.67 -1.95 6.48
CA THR A 64 -5.92 -2.65 6.20
C THR A 64 -6.86 -2.53 7.40
N VAL A 65 -8.05 -1.99 7.18
CA VAL A 65 -9.08 -1.87 8.23
C VAL A 65 -9.67 -3.23 8.53
N THR A 66 -9.64 -3.65 9.79
CA THR A 66 -10.20 -4.91 10.29
C THR A 66 -11.59 -4.73 10.91
N GLY A 67 -12.00 -3.49 11.14
CA GLY A 67 -13.37 -3.14 11.52
C GLY A 67 -13.50 -1.66 11.89
N GLY A 68 -14.73 -1.17 12.02
CA GLY A 68 -14.95 0.18 12.49
C GLY A 68 -16.37 0.69 12.32
N ASN A 69 -16.55 1.98 12.60
CA ASN A 69 -17.81 2.68 12.44
C ASN A 69 -17.55 4.10 11.93
N MET A 70 -18.38 4.53 10.99
CA MET A 70 -18.42 5.91 10.53
C MET A 70 -19.81 6.48 10.77
N LYS A 71 -19.84 7.69 11.32
CA LYS A 71 -21.04 8.51 11.43
C LYS A 71 -20.86 9.79 10.62
N ILE A 72 -21.84 10.08 9.78
CA ILE A 72 -21.96 11.33 9.03
C ILE A 72 -23.35 11.89 9.29
N GLY A 73 -23.42 12.96 10.08
CA GLY A 73 -24.67 13.59 10.47
C GLY A 73 -25.65 12.58 11.08
N LYS A 74 -26.68 12.21 10.31
CA LYS A 74 -27.73 11.25 10.72
C LYS A 74 -27.47 9.81 10.29
N LEU A 75 -26.45 9.56 9.47
CA LEU A 75 -26.12 8.23 8.97
C LEU A 75 -25.02 7.62 9.83
N SER A 76 -25.19 6.35 10.17
CA SER A 76 -24.18 5.52 10.79
C SER A 76 -24.02 4.24 9.99
N VAL A 77 -22.77 3.92 9.63
CA VAL A 77 -22.41 2.70 8.91
C VAL A 77 -21.34 1.94 9.70
N GLY A 78 -21.42 0.61 9.67
CA GLY A 78 -20.32 -0.25 10.09
C GLY A 78 -19.34 -0.43 8.93
N ILE A 79 -18.06 -0.40 9.23
CA ILE A 79 -16.98 -0.67 8.26
C ILE A 79 -16.57 -2.13 8.47
N PRO A 80 -16.86 -3.04 7.52
CA PRO A 80 -16.45 -4.43 7.64
C PRO A 80 -14.93 -4.59 7.49
N ALA A 81 -14.40 -5.70 8.00
CA ALA A 81 -13.02 -6.09 7.78
C ALA A 81 -12.69 -6.16 6.28
N GLY A 82 -11.55 -5.61 5.87
CA GLY A 82 -11.09 -5.59 4.49
C GLY A 82 -11.77 -4.56 3.59
N ALA A 83 -12.81 -3.87 4.07
CA ALA A 83 -13.58 -2.93 3.24
C ALA A 83 -12.82 -1.65 2.87
N MET A 84 -11.75 -1.33 3.61
CA MET A 84 -10.88 -0.22 3.30
C MET A 84 -9.42 -0.62 3.50
N ARG A 85 -8.58 -0.17 2.57
CA ARG A 85 -7.14 -0.33 2.62
C ARG A 85 -6.44 0.91 2.08
N ILE A 86 -5.35 1.31 2.72
CA ILE A 86 -4.48 2.38 2.25
C ILE A 86 -3.13 1.75 1.97
N ALA A 87 -2.62 1.84 0.75
CA ALA A 87 -1.33 1.23 0.42
C ALA A 87 -0.54 2.08 -0.57
N GLY A 88 0.78 2.08 -0.44
CA GLY A 88 1.68 2.84 -1.30
C GLY A 88 3.09 2.94 -0.73
N GLY A 89 3.88 3.84 -1.32
CA GLY A 89 5.23 4.14 -0.89
C GLY A 89 5.30 5.36 0.01
N VAL A 90 6.38 5.47 0.78
CA VAL A 90 6.74 6.67 1.54
C VAL A 90 8.19 7.03 1.20
N ALA A 91 8.43 8.27 0.80
CA ALA A 91 9.75 8.88 0.69
C ALA A 91 10.05 9.69 1.95
N TYR A 92 11.29 9.60 2.43
CA TYR A 92 11.81 10.49 3.47
C TYR A 92 12.66 11.57 2.81
N ARG A 93 12.20 12.82 2.85
CA ARG A 93 12.91 13.96 2.26
C ARG A 93 13.48 14.83 3.36
N GLU A 94 14.78 15.07 3.35
CA GLU A 94 15.42 15.91 4.37
C GLU A 94 14.71 17.27 4.50
N ASN A 95 14.33 17.58 5.73
CA ASN A 95 13.69 18.83 6.10
C ASN A 95 14.12 19.18 7.53
N PRO A 96 15.07 20.12 7.72
CA PRO A 96 15.56 20.52 9.04
C PRO A 96 14.49 21.10 9.97
N GLU A 97 13.33 21.49 9.44
CA GLU A 97 12.21 22.05 10.21
C GLU A 97 11.21 20.98 10.65
N ALA A 98 11.28 19.77 10.08
CA ALA A 98 10.42 18.65 10.46
C ALA A 98 10.89 18.03 11.79
N GLU A 99 9.96 17.43 12.54
CA GLU A 99 10.20 16.86 13.88
C GLU A 99 11.36 15.85 13.90
N PHE A 100 11.46 15.01 12.86
CA PHE A 100 12.50 14.00 12.73
C PHE A 100 13.61 14.39 11.73
N GLY A 101 13.64 15.65 11.28
CA GLY A 101 14.61 16.13 10.29
C GLY A 101 14.30 15.73 8.84
N PHE A 102 13.12 15.16 8.58
CA PHE A 102 12.63 14.82 7.24
C PHE A 102 11.10 14.90 7.16
N ASP A 103 10.61 15.21 5.97
CA ASP A 103 9.20 15.07 5.58
C ASP A 103 8.91 13.64 5.13
N GLN A 104 7.72 13.16 5.48
CA GLN A 104 7.18 11.89 5.01
C GLN A 104 6.25 12.15 3.83
N VAL A 105 6.68 11.79 2.62
CA VAL A 105 5.95 12.07 1.38
C VAL A 105 5.35 10.79 0.84
N PHE A 106 4.01 10.75 0.74
CA PHE A 106 3.30 9.61 0.17
C PHE A 106 3.56 9.50 -1.35
N ILE A 107 3.94 8.31 -1.80
CA ILE A 107 4.11 7.97 -3.21
C ILE A 107 2.97 7.02 -3.59
N PRO A 108 2.05 7.44 -4.48
CA PRO A 108 0.92 6.62 -4.85
C PRO A 108 1.34 5.38 -5.67
N PRO A 109 0.55 4.30 -5.59
CA PRO A 109 0.67 3.16 -6.50
C PRO A 109 0.45 3.55 -7.97
N ASN A 110 1.01 2.77 -8.89
CA ASN A 110 0.90 2.95 -10.35
C ASN A 110 -0.39 2.34 -10.94
N ASP A 111 -1.52 2.40 -10.21
CA ASP A 111 -2.78 1.74 -10.59
C ASP A 111 -4.00 2.69 -10.63
N ASN A 112 -3.76 4.00 -10.50
CA ASN A 112 -4.77 5.07 -10.39
C ASN A 112 -5.64 5.03 -9.13
N SER A 113 -5.45 4.10 -8.19
CA SER A 113 -6.12 4.10 -6.88
C SER A 113 -5.73 5.33 -6.05
N ARG A 114 -4.53 5.87 -6.33
CA ARG A 114 -3.87 6.91 -5.50
C ARG A 114 -3.66 6.46 -4.06
N GLY A 115 -3.61 5.15 -3.85
CA GLY A 115 -3.32 4.52 -2.58
C GLY A 115 -4.53 4.33 -1.67
N ILE A 116 -5.75 4.58 -2.14
CA ILE A 116 -6.98 4.30 -1.39
C ILE A 116 -7.78 3.24 -2.14
N TYR A 117 -8.05 2.15 -1.43
CA TYR A 117 -8.85 1.04 -1.92
C TYR A 117 -10.05 0.88 -0.99
N ALA A 118 -11.25 0.86 -1.55
CA ALA A 118 -12.46 0.70 -0.78
C ALA A 118 -13.51 -0.13 -1.52
N GLU A 119 -14.15 -1.03 -0.79
CA GLU A 119 -15.31 -1.76 -1.26
C GLU A 119 -16.60 -0.96 -0.97
N PRO A 120 -17.69 -1.18 -1.74
CA PRO A 120 -18.98 -0.62 -1.40
C PRO A 120 -19.50 -1.12 -0.04
N ILE A 121 -19.80 -0.19 0.87
CA ILE A 121 -20.37 -0.46 2.18
C ILE A 121 -21.86 -0.14 2.15
N ASP A 122 -22.70 -1.09 2.58
CA ASP A 122 -24.15 -0.89 2.63
C ASP A 122 -24.54 0.19 3.66
N ILE A 123 -25.45 1.10 3.27
CA ILE A 123 -26.01 2.13 4.13
C ILE A 123 -27.30 1.60 4.76
N PRO A 124 -27.37 1.41 6.09
CA PRO A 124 -28.58 0.97 6.76
C PRO A 124 -29.77 1.91 6.49
N GLY A 125 -30.95 1.33 6.29
CA GLY A 125 -32.18 2.07 5.98
C GLY A 125 -32.25 2.63 4.55
N GLY A 126 -31.32 2.24 3.67
CA GLY A 126 -31.48 2.37 2.24
C GLY A 126 -31.03 3.70 1.62
N ALA A 127 -31.77 4.28 0.66
CA ALA A 127 -31.52 5.59 0.03
C ALA A 127 -32.52 6.65 0.50
N LEU A 128 -33.71 6.22 0.91
CA LEU A 128 -34.83 7.09 1.26
C LEU A 128 -35.17 7.09 2.75
N GLY A 129 -34.57 6.20 3.56
CA GLY A 129 -34.83 6.12 5.00
C GLY A 129 -36.22 5.61 5.35
N ILE A 130 -36.95 5.12 4.35
CA ILE A 130 -38.26 4.49 4.45
C ILE A 130 -38.17 3.12 3.80
N ASP A 131 -38.76 2.09 4.42
CA ASP A 131 -38.91 0.79 3.79
C ASP A 131 -40.08 0.89 2.80
N LEU A 132 -39.81 0.81 1.50
CA LEU A 132 -40.85 0.97 0.50
C LEU A 132 -41.74 -0.28 0.51
N PRO A 133 -43.09 -0.12 0.45
CA PRO A 133 -43.98 -1.27 0.31
C PRO A 133 -43.60 -2.07 -0.96
N PHE A 134 -43.86 -3.38 -0.94
CA PHE A 134 -43.42 -4.36 -1.95
C PHE A 134 -41.94 -4.77 -1.88
N ASN A 135 -41.37 -4.86 -0.68
CA ASN A 135 -40.06 -5.49 -0.44
C ASN A 135 -38.94 -4.90 -1.32
N ASN A 136 -38.87 -3.57 -1.40
CA ASN A 136 -37.91 -2.88 -2.27
C ASN A 136 -38.00 -3.35 -3.73
N LEU A 137 -39.19 -3.36 -4.31
CA LEU A 137 -39.41 -3.68 -5.73
C LEU A 137 -38.41 -2.88 -6.58
N PHE A 138 -37.51 -3.60 -7.28
CA PHE A 138 -36.37 -3.10 -8.08
C PHE A 138 -35.10 -2.64 -7.33
N GLY A 139 -34.96 -2.90 -6.03
CA GLY A 139 -33.74 -2.56 -5.27
C GLY A 139 -33.51 -1.04 -5.10
N LEU A 140 -34.52 -0.22 -5.40
CA LEU A 140 -34.42 1.24 -5.43
C LEU A 140 -34.07 1.87 -4.08
N ASN A 141 -34.30 1.15 -2.99
CA ASN A 141 -33.90 1.61 -1.67
C ASN A 141 -32.50 1.15 -1.29
N LYS A 142 -31.85 0.18 -1.95
CA LYS A 142 -30.49 -0.21 -1.56
C LYS A 142 -29.51 0.92 -1.91
N ALA A 143 -28.75 1.38 -0.93
CA ALA A 143 -27.69 2.34 -1.15
C ALA A 143 -26.40 1.82 -0.53
N SER A 144 -25.31 2.02 -1.23
CA SER A 144 -23.97 1.80 -0.69
C SER A 144 -23.13 3.06 -0.83
N ALA A 145 -22.13 3.18 0.04
CA ALA A 145 -21.11 4.21 -0.04
C ALA A 145 -19.77 3.57 -0.39
N THR A 146 -19.02 4.17 -1.29
CA THR A 146 -17.64 3.81 -1.60
C THR A 146 -16.76 5.04 -1.39
N VAL A 147 -15.67 4.87 -0.65
CA VAL A 147 -14.65 5.91 -0.50
C VAL A 147 -13.84 5.99 -1.79
N GLU A 148 -13.77 7.16 -2.42
CA GLU A 148 -12.95 7.40 -3.59
C GLU A 148 -11.90 8.48 -3.30
N SER A 149 -10.71 8.29 -3.85
CA SER A 149 -9.64 9.30 -3.83
C SER A 149 -10.07 10.59 -4.51
N THR A 150 -9.60 11.70 -3.97
CA THR A 150 -9.67 12.99 -4.66
C THR A 150 -8.44 13.21 -5.55
N SER A 151 -8.37 14.37 -6.19
CA SER A 151 -7.14 14.81 -6.87
C SER A 151 -5.96 15.15 -5.94
N ALA A 152 -6.18 15.21 -4.62
CA ALA A 152 -5.13 15.32 -3.62
C ALA A 152 -4.65 13.93 -3.16
N LEU A 153 -3.40 13.81 -2.72
CA LEU A 153 -2.85 12.57 -2.19
C LEU A 153 -3.06 12.49 -0.67
N PRO A 154 -3.10 11.27 -0.09
CA PRO A 154 -2.96 11.07 1.34
C PRO A 154 -1.72 11.78 1.89
N THR A 155 -1.83 12.31 3.11
CA THR A 155 -0.66 12.66 3.93
C THR A 155 -0.49 11.58 4.98
N VAL A 156 0.74 11.13 5.18
CA VAL A 156 1.04 9.98 6.04
C VAL A 156 2.05 10.39 7.09
N ASP A 157 1.87 9.86 8.28
CA ASP A 157 2.88 9.82 9.33
C ASP A 157 3.12 8.35 9.64
N ALA A 158 4.03 7.72 8.89
CA ALA A 158 4.35 6.30 9.01
C ALA A 158 4.95 5.96 10.38
N PHE A 159 5.62 6.90 11.04
CA PHE A 159 6.19 6.69 12.38
C PHE A 159 5.14 6.77 13.49
N GLN A 160 4.19 7.70 13.38
CA GLN A 160 3.08 7.82 14.34
C GLN A 160 1.83 7.01 13.92
N LEU A 161 1.91 6.27 12.81
CA LEU A 161 0.81 5.52 12.19
C LEU A 161 -0.44 6.38 11.93
N GLY A 162 -0.24 7.68 11.69
CA GLY A 162 -1.27 8.66 11.41
C GLY A 162 -1.50 8.83 9.91
N VAL A 163 -2.73 9.16 9.51
CA VAL A 163 -3.04 9.40 8.10
C VAL A 163 -4.12 10.46 7.93
N THR A 164 -3.92 11.35 6.96
CA THR A 164 -4.93 12.30 6.49
C THR A 164 -5.35 11.94 5.09
N LEU A 165 -6.64 11.66 4.90
CA LEU A 165 -7.22 11.22 3.63
C LEU A 165 -8.16 12.29 3.09
N PRO A 166 -7.80 12.95 1.97
CA PRO A 166 -8.72 13.79 1.22
C PRO A 166 -9.59 12.93 0.30
N VAL A 167 -10.83 12.67 0.71
CA VAL A 167 -11.72 11.73 0.01
C VAL A 167 -13.03 12.35 -0.44
N LYS A 168 -13.70 11.67 -1.38
CA LYS A 168 -15.11 11.88 -1.70
C LYS A 168 -15.84 10.56 -1.54
N LEU A 169 -17.08 10.60 -1.08
CA LEU A 169 -17.89 9.41 -0.86
C LEU A 169 -18.87 9.26 -2.01
N LYS A 170 -18.69 8.24 -2.84
CA LYS A 170 -19.63 7.90 -3.89
C LYS A 170 -20.81 7.17 -3.29
N ILE A 171 -22.01 7.68 -3.53
CA ILE A 171 -23.25 7.03 -3.10
C ILE A 171 -23.86 6.32 -4.30
N ALA A 172 -23.85 5.00 -4.27
CA ALA A 172 -24.43 4.16 -5.31
C ALA A 172 -25.87 3.82 -4.97
N ASN A 173 -26.79 4.23 -5.83
CA ASN A 173 -28.19 3.83 -5.79
C ASN A 173 -28.82 4.02 -7.18
N PRO A 174 -29.71 3.11 -7.64
CA PRO A 174 -30.33 3.20 -8.96
C PRO A 174 -31.04 4.54 -9.25
N LEU A 175 -31.66 5.17 -8.24
CA LEU A 175 -32.36 6.45 -8.39
C LEU A 175 -31.39 7.64 -8.45
N LEU A 176 -30.26 7.56 -7.75
CA LEU A 176 -29.27 8.64 -7.65
C LEU A 176 -28.33 8.68 -8.85
N GLY A 177 -28.26 7.60 -9.64
CA GLY A 177 -27.34 7.50 -10.77
C GLY A 177 -25.88 7.34 -10.35
N GLY A 178 -24.97 7.29 -11.32
CA GLY A 178 -23.56 6.96 -11.09
C GLY A 178 -22.66 8.13 -10.64
N LYS A 179 -23.22 9.32 -10.40
CA LYS A 179 -22.46 10.55 -10.12
C LYS A 179 -22.85 11.23 -8.80
N CYS A 180 -23.50 10.51 -7.89
CA CYS A 180 -23.87 11.04 -6.59
C CYS A 180 -22.69 10.97 -5.61
N TYR A 181 -22.25 12.13 -5.11
CA TYR A 181 -21.08 12.23 -4.24
C TYR A 181 -21.33 13.11 -3.02
N LEU A 182 -20.74 12.74 -1.88
CA LEU A 182 -20.51 13.63 -0.75
C LEU A 182 -19.06 14.10 -0.78
N GLY A 183 -18.85 15.43 -0.83
CA GLY A 183 -17.55 16.02 -1.11
C GLY A 183 -17.20 16.02 -2.60
N SER A 184 -16.04 16.60 -2.93
CA SER A 184 -15.54 16.77 -4.30
C SER A 184 -14.02 16.98 -4.28
N ASP A 185 -13.39 17.02 -5.45
CA ASP A 185 -11.94 17.29 -5.53
C ASP A 185 -11.57 18.70 -5.02
N SER A 186 -12.47 19.69 -5.15
CA SER A 186 -12.27 21.06 -4.65
C SER A 186 -12.74 21.29 -3.20
N ASN A 187 -13.55 20.38 -2.67
CA ASN A 187 -14.08 20.44 -1.31
C ASN A 187 -14.22 19.01 -0.78
N PRO A 188 -13.09 18.37 -0.41
CA PRO A 188 -13.07 16.98 0.01
C PRO A 188 -13.62 16.81 1.43
N VAL A 189 -13.94 15.57 1.79
CA VAL A 189 -14.06 15.17 3.18
C VAL A 189 -12.65 14.87 3.68
N GLN A 190 -12.17 15.65 4.64
CA GLN A 190 -10.85 15.47 5.24
C GLN A 190 -10.96 14.49 6.42
N LEU A 191 -10.53 13.25 6.22
CA LEU A 191 -10.48 12.26 7.29
C LEU A 191 -9.07 12.23 7.87
N ASN A 192 -8.88 12.86 9.03
CA ASN A 192 -7.60 12.87 9.76
C ASN A 192 -7.68 11.81 10.86
N LEU A 193 -6.99 10.70 10.68
CA LEU A 193 -6.97 9.56 11.58
C LEU A 193 -5.71 9.60 12.44
N ASP A 194 -5.92 9.66 13.75
CA ASP A 194 -4.85 9.54 14.74
C ASP A 194 -4.95 8.20 15.47
N VAL A 195 -3.82 7.69 15.93
CA VAL A 195 -3.78 6.49 16.78
C VAL A 195 -4.37 6.84 18.14
N THR A 196 -5.39 6.08 18.54
CA THR A 196 -5.96 6.13 19.89
C THR A 196 -5.48 5.00 20.78
N GLU A 197 -5.11 3.87 20.17
CA GLU A 197 -4.61 2.70 20.88
C GLU A 197 -3.55 2.04 20.01
N TYR A 198 -2.33 1.94 20.54
CA TYR A 198 -1.26 1.21 19.87
C TYR A 198 -1.56 -0.28 19.87
N GLY A 199 -1.47 -0.89 18.70
CA GLY A 199 -1.65 -2.32 18.52
C GLY A 199 -0.49 -3.16 19.04
N VAL A 200 -0.50 -4.45 18.69
CA VAL A 200 0.56 -5.39 19.03
C VAL A 200 1.62 -5.38 17.94
N LEU A 201 2.86 -5.03 18.30
CA LEU A 201 4.02 -5.17 17.42
C LEU A 201 4.39 -6.65 17.27
N GLU A 202 4.49 -7.11 16.03
CA GLU A 202 4.89 -8.46 15.66
C GLU A 202 6.26 -8.41 14.98
N GLU A 203 7.21 -9.18 15.52
CA GLU A 203 8.50 -9.38 14.86
C GLU A 203 8.33 -10.34 13.69
N VAL A 204 8.98 -10.03 12.56
CA VAL A 204 8.93 -10.87 11.36
C VAL A 204 10.29 -11.52 11.15
N PRO A 205 10.43 -12.84 11.40
CA PRO A 205 11.67 -13.56 11.15
C PRO A 205 12.13 -13.39 9.70
N GLY A 206 13.42 -13.10 9.50
CA GLY A 206 14.01 -12.88 8.17
C GLY A 206 13.79 -11.50 7.57
N PHE A 207 13.00 -10.63 8.21
CA PHE A 207 12.70 -9.27 7.72
C PHE A 207 12.90 -8.20 8.81
N PRO A 208 14.16 -7.89 9.18
CA PRO A 208 14.47 -6.97 10.27
C PRO A 208 14.03 -5.51 10.01
N ASP A 209 13.86 -5.14 8.74
CA ASP A 209 13.40 -3.80 8.32
C ASP A 209 11.88 -3.73 8.09
N THR A 210 11.13 -4.57 8.82
CA THR A 210 9.66 -4.62 8.77
C THR A 210 9.07 -4.25 10.13
N ALA A 211 8.01 -3.45 10.12
CA ALA A 211 7.12 -3.26 11.24
C ALA A 211 5.72 -3.80 10.90
N VAL A 212 5.21 -4.71 11.73
CA VAL A 212 3.84 -5.20 11.67
C VAL A 212 3.17 -4.84 12.99
N VAL A 213 2.13 -4.01 12.95
CA VAL A 213 1.37 -3.59 14.13
C VAL A 213 -0.09 -3.96 13.92
N ARG A 214 -0.54 -5.00 14.63
CA ARG A 214 -1.92 -5.51 14.50
C ARG A 214 -2.86 -4.85 15.48
N ASN A 215 -4.13 -4.76 15.10
CA ASN A 215 -5.20 -4.29 15.98
C ASN A 215 -4.94 -2.87 16.52
N THR A 216 -4.40 -1.98 15.67
CA THR A 216 -4.20 -0.56 16.00
C THR A 216 -5.53 0.17 15.94
N GLY A 217 -5.89 0.87 17.01
CA GLY A 217 -7.09 1.70 17.06
C GLY A 217 -6.82 3.10 16.50
N HIS A 218 -7.66 3.55 15.58
CA HIS A 218 -7.63 4.90 15.01
C HIS A 218 -8.95 5.61 15.23
N THR A 219 -8.89 6.91 15.53
CA THR A 219 -10.08 7.77 15.55
C THR A 219 -9.86 8.97 14.64
N GLY A 220 -10.92 9.32 13.90
CA GLY A 220 -10.98 10.52 13.10
C GLY A 220 -11.14 11.75 13.98
N GLN A 221 -10.27 12.74 13.81
CA GLN A 221 -10.50 14.07 14.35
C GLN A 221 -11.82 14.66 13.80
N PRO A 222 -12.48 15.59 14.52
CA PRO A 222 -13.71 16.22 14.07
C PRO A 222 -13.62 16.74 12.63
N PHE A 223 -14.42 16.20 11.72
CA PHE A 223 -14.39 16.51 10.29
C PHE A 223 -15.75 16.99 9.80
N ALA A 224 -15.79 17.90 8.83
CA ALA A 224 -17.03 18.34 8.20
C ALA A 224 -17.32 17.50 6.94
N VAL A 225 -18.59 17.36 6.59
CA VAL A 225 -19.00 16.74 5.32
C VAL A 225 -19.79 17.75 4.49
N PRO A 226 -19.32 18.07 3.26
CA PRO A 226 -20.04 18.96 2.35
C PRO A 226 -21.40 18.43 1.92
N THR A 227 -22.15 19.26 1.20
CA THR A 227 -23.40 18.84 0.57
C THR A 227 -23.16 17.79 -0.53
N ALA A 228 -24.19 16.99 -0.76
CA ALA A 228 -24.26 16.06 -1.86
C ALA A 228 -24.31 16.78 -3.21
N SER A 229 -23.67 16.18 -4.22
CA SER A 229 -23.64 16.68 -5.59
C SER A 229 -23.90 15.53 -6.59
N GLY A 230 -24.44 15.88 -7.77
CA GLY A 230 -24.64 14.94 -8.88
C GLY A 230 -25.64 13.81 -8.64
N CYS A 231 -26.49 13.92 -7.62
CA CYS A 231 -27.49 12.91 -7.27
C CYS A 231 -28.77 13.08 -8.11
N GLY A 232 -29.07 12.08 -8.94
CA GLY A 232 -30.15 12.10 -9.92
C GLY A 232 -29.84 12.92 -11.18
N PRO A 233 -30.69 12.87 -12.21
CA PRO A 233 -30.53 13.68 -13.41
C PRO A 233 -30.38 15.16 -13.05
N PHE A 234 -29.29 15.79 -13.48
CA PHE A 234 -28.97 17.20 -13.17
C PHE A 234 -28.90 17.55 -11.68
N GLY A 235 -28.73 16.57 -10.77
CA GLY A 235 -28.61 16.83 -9.33
C GLY A 235 -29.93 17.09 -8.60
N VAL A 236 -31.08 16.80 -9.22
CA VAL A 236 -32.41 17.06 -8.62
C VAL A 236 -32.67 16.34 -7.30
N LEU A 237 -31.91 15.27 -7.00
CA LEU A 237 -32.04 14.50 -5.76
C LEU A 237 -31.02 14.92 -4.68
N ASN A 238 -30.13 15.89 -4.94
CA ASN A 238 -29.20 16.42 -3.93
C ASN A 238 -29.92 16.85 -2.64
N PRO A 239 -31.08 17.56 -2.67
CA PRO A 239 -31.76 17.99 -1.45
C PRO A 239 -32.23 16.82 -0.58
N ILE A 240 -32.69 15.71 -1.19
CA ILE A 240 -33.17 14.53 -0.48
C ILE A 240 -31.99 13.81 0.18
N VAL A 241 -30.88 13.64 -0.55
CA VAL A 241 -29.65 13.06 0.01
C VAL A 241 -29.15 13.91 1.17
N ASN A 242 -29.12 15.24 1.01
CA ASN A 242 -28.72 16.16 2.07
C ASN A 242 -29.62 16.06 3.30
N TRP A 243 -30.94 16.06 3.12
CA TRP A 243 -31.89 15.97 4.23
C TRP A 243 -31.72 14.66 5.03
N ARG A 244 -31.54 13.55 4.31
CA ARG A 244 -31.39 12.23 4.90
C ARG A 244 -30.05 12.06 5.62
N ALA A 245 -28.97 12.51 5.00
CA ALA A 245 -27.64 12.45 5.60
C ALA A 245 -27.44 13.52 6.69
N GLY A 246 -28.24 14.58 6.69
CA GLY A 246 -28.04 15.73 7.57
C GLY A 246 -26.90 16.63 7.12
N LEU A 247 -26.83 16.91 5.80
CA LEU A 247 -25.75 17.66 5.16
C LEU A 247 -26.13 19.12 4.84
N PRO A 248 -25.16 20.05 4.83
CA PRO A 248 -23.76 19.82 5.23
C PRO A 248 -23.68 19.52 6.73
N SER A 249 -22.81 18.59 7.12
CA SER A 249 -22.66 18.24 8.53
C SER A 249 -21.41 18.90 9.12
N SER A 250 -21.58 19.47 10.31
CA SER A 250 -20.50 20.13 11.04
C SER A 250 -19.53 19.12 11.65
N THR A 251 -18.35 19.61 12.06
CA THR A 251 -17.27 18.80 12.68
C THR A 251 -17.72 18.01 13.91
N THR A 252 -18.73 18.48 14.65
CA THR A 252 -19.23 17.83 15.87
C THR A 252 -20.29 16.75 15.60
N SER A 253 -20.78 16.65 14.36
CA SER A 253 -21.86 15.72 13.99
C SER A 253 -21.33 14.43 13.36
N ASN A 254 -20.02 14.35 13.15
CA ASN A 254 -19.38 13.25 12.43
C ASN A 254 -18.32 12.60 13.32
N SER A 255 -18.12 11.31 13.12
CA SER A 255 -17.09 10.54 13.81
C SER A 255 -16.65 9.37 12.95
N LEU A 256 -15.40 8.97 13.10
CA LEU A 256 -14.83 7.79 12.48
C LEU A 256 -14.00 7.09 13.53
N ALA A 257 -14.22 5.80 13.73
CA ALA A 257 -13.37 4.96 14.55
C ALA A 257 -13.11 3.67 13.78
N THR A 258 -11.86 3.25 13.70
CA THR A 258 -11.45 2.04 12.99
C THR A 258 -10.42 1.29 13.81
N THR A 259 -10.37 -0.01 13.57
CA THR A 259 -9.26 -0.87 13.96
C THR A 259 -8.57 -1.32 12.68
N SER A 260 -7.25 -1.29 12.66
CA SER A 260 -6.47 -1.58 11.46
C SER A 260 -5.25 -2.45 11.79
N ASP A 261 -4.86 -3.27 10.84
CA ASP A 261 -3.52 -3.85 10.80
C ASP A 261 -2.64 -2.95 9.94
N VAL A 262 -1.48 -2.57 10.46
CA VAL A 262 -0.51 -1.70 9.80
C VAL A 262 0.75 -2.49 9.51
N TYR A 263 1.16 -2.46 8.25
CA TYR A 263 2.37 -3.09 7.75
C TYR A 263 3.27 -2.01 7.14
N ASN A 264 4.55 -2.04 7.48
CA ASN A 264 5.57 -1.19 6.88
C ASN A 264 6.83 -2.03 6.62
N ILE A 265 7.41 -1.92 5.43
CA ILE A 265 8.65 -2.61 5.08
C ILE A 265 9.57 -1.68 4.29
N GLY A 266 10.89 -1.80 4.51
CA GLY A 266 11.89 -1.15 3.65
C GLY A 266 11.69 -1.52 2.17
N ALA A 267 11.64 -0.52 1.29
CA ALA A 267 11.41 -0.74 -0.14
C ALA A 267 12.52 -1.58 -0.79
N ASP A 268 13.75 -1.48 -0.29
CA ASP A 268 14.90 -2.29 -0.75
C ASP A 268 14.70 -3.79 -0.52
N SER A 269 13.96 -4.17 0.53
CA SER A 269 13.59 -5.57 0.80
C SER A 269 12.66 -6.15 -0.26
N LEU A 270 11.95 -5.29 -1.02
CA LEU A 270 11.05 -5.68 -2.10
C LEU A 270 11.70 -5.57 -3.48
N ARG A 271 12.79 -4.83 -3.61
CA ARG A 271 13.49 -4.66 -4.90
C ARG A 271 14.23 -5.94 -5.25
N PRO A 272 14.27 -6.32 -6.55
CA PRO A 272 15.12 -7.43 -7.00
C PRO A 272 16.57 -7.18 -6.57
N GLN A 273 17.10 -8.06 -5.71
CA GLN A 273 18.49 -7.97 -5.28
C GLN A 273 19.40 -8.32 -6.47
N PRO A 274 20.40 -7.49 -6.81
CA PRO A 274 21.35 -7.84 -7.86
C PRO A 274 22.09 -9.12 -7.48
N ALA A 275 22.31 -10.00 -8.45
CA ALA A 275 23.07 -11.23 -8.24
C ALA A 275 24.47 -10.90 -7.70
N GLY A 276 24.73 -11.22 -6.44
CA GLY A 276 26.00 -10.91 -5.76
C GLY A 276 25.94 -9.82 -4.69
N SER A 277 24.76 -9.28 -4.34
CA SER A 277 24.61 -8.53 -3.08
C SER A 277 25.01 -9.42 -1.90
N PRO A 278 25.73 -8.90 -0.89
CA PRO A 278 26.02 -9.67 0.31
C PRO A 278 24.68 -10.09 0.95
N GLU A 279 24.55 -11.39 1.19
CA GLU A 279 23.45 -11.99 1.94
C GLU A 279 23.26 -11.18 3.24
N PRO A 280 22.03 -10.76 3.59
CA PRO A 280 21.80 -10.04 4.84
C PRO A 280 22.42 -10.86 5.98
N ALA A 281 23.20 -10.21 6.85
CA ALA A 281 24.00 -10.91 7.87
C ALA A 281 23.16 -11.84 8.77
N ALA A 282 21.87 -11.54 8.93
CA ALA A 282 20.90 -12.39 9.63
C ALA A 282 20.69 -13.77 8.96
N VAL A 283 20.60 -13.81 7.63
CA VAL A 283 20.41 -15.04 6.85
C VAL A 283 21.70 -15.89 6.85
N ALA A 284 22.86 -15.23 6.78
CA ALA A 284 24.16 -15.90 6.88
C ALA A 284 24.41 -16.53 8.27
N ALA A 285 23.89 -15.88 9.33
CA ALA A 285 23.99 -16.37 10.70
C ALA A 285 23.12 -17.60 10.94
N GLU A 286 21.87 -17.63 10.47
CA GLU A 286 20.99 -18.80 10.59
C GLU A 286 21.51 -19.99 9.76
N ARG A 287 22.07 -19.72 8.59
CA ARG A 287 22.69 -20.77 7.76
C ARG A 287 23.94 -21.39 8.38
N SER A 288 24.65 -20.65 9.23
CA SER A 288 25.84 -21.13 9.94
C SER A 288 25.51 -21.87 11.23
N ALA A 289 24.24 -21.84 11.66
CA ALA A 289 23.75 -22.47 12.88
C ALA A 289 23.10 -23.86 12.65
N ASN A 290 22.97 -24.29 11.39
CA ASN A 290 22.40 -25.58 10.98
C ASN A 290 23.45 -26.51 10.33
#